data_AF-J4UHM5-F1
#
_entry.id   AF-J4UHM5-F1
#
_cell.length_a   1.000
_cell.length_b   1.000
_cell.length_c   1.000
_cell.angle_alpha   90.00
_cell.angle_beta   90.00
_cell.angle_gamma   90.00
#
_symmetry.space_group_name_H-M   'P 1'
#
loop_
_entity.id
_entity.type
_entity.pdbx_description
1 polymer ?
#
loop_
_entity_poly.entity_id
_entity_poly.type
_entity_poly.pdbx_seq_one_letter_code
_entity_poly.pdbx_strand_id
1 'polypeptide(L)'
;MSYFRVTLQRSAIGLPERTRGVLAALGLRRRTQTVFHPAEPQFAGMIFKVKELVRVAEVGEPLSKRQVRAERTPDAGFYVESRAAERRPQ
;
A
#
# COMPACT_ATOMS: atom_id res chain seq x y z
N MET A 1 -11.30 11.57 10.86
CA MET A 1 -9.86 11.51 11.22
C MET A 1 -9.08 11.27 9.95
N SER A 2 -7.96 11.95 9.72
CA SER A 2 -7.14 11.71 8.54
C SER A 2 -6.10 10.62 8.77
N TYR A 3 -5.57 10.09 7.67
CA TYR A 3 -4.58 9.02 7.64
C TYR A 3 -3.41 9.41 6.73
N PHE A 4 -2.21 8.95 7.09
CA PHE A 4 -1.04 9.00 6.22
C PHE A 4 -1.01 7.76 5.32
N ARG A 5 -1.16 7.96 4.01
CA ARG A 5 -0.79 6.99 2.99
C ARG A 5 0.72 7.08 2.76
N VAL A 6 1.47 6.12 3.30
CA VAL A 6 2.93 6.08 3.20
C VAL A 6 3.36 5.01 2.22
N THR A 7 4.13 5.39 1.20
CA THR A 7 4.68 4.46 0.20
C THR A 7 6.21 4.48 0.24
N LEU A 8 6.84 3.32 0.36
CA LEU A 8 8.31 3.22 0.30
C LEU A 8 8.79 3.39 -1.16
N GLN A 9 9.40 4.52 -1.48
CA GLN A 9 9.92 4.83 -2.82
C GLN A 9 11.35 4.32 -3.01
N ARG A 10 12.22 4.52 -2.02
CA ARG A 10 13.63 4.10 -2.06
C ARG A 10 13.91 2.95 -1.10
N SER A 11 14.87 2.11 -1.47
CA SER A 11 15.31 0.98 -0.63
C SER A 11 16.18 1.47 0.53
N ALA A 12 16.16 0.75 1.64
CA ALA A 12 17.05 0.98 2.78
C ALA A 12 18.35 0.16 2.73
N ILE A 13 18.68 -0.40 1.56
CA ILE A 13 19.97 -1.06 1.33
C ILE A 13 21.12 -0.07 1.60
N GLY A 14 22.15 -0.52 2.31
CA GLY A 14 23.28 0.32 2.71
C GLY A 14 22.99 1.35 3.81
N LEU A 15 21.75 1.44 4.32
CA LEU A 15 21.42 2.36 5.42
C LEU A 15 21.59 1.69 6.80
N PRO A 16 21.83 2.48 7.86
CA PRO A 16 21.96 1.99 9.23
C PRO A 16 20.74 1.19 9.70
N GLU A 17 20.98 0.28 10.64
CA GLU A 17 19.93 -0.57 11.23
C GLU A 17 18.79 0.25 11.84
N ARG A 18 19.09 1.39 12.45
CA ARG A 18 18.09 2.31 13.01
C ARG A 18 17.05 2.74 11.97
N THR A 19 17.48 3.07 10.75
CA THR A 19 16.59 3.46 9.65
C THR A 19 15.75 2.28 9.19
N ARG A 20 16.35 1.09 9.10
CA ARG A 20 15.64 -0.16 8.77
C ARG A 20 14.59 -0.51 9.84
N GLY A 21 14.91 -0.30 11.11
CA GLY A 21 14.00 -0.50 12.23
C GLY A 21 12.77 0.40 12.17
N VAL A 22 12.95 1.69 11.83
CA VAL A 22 11.82 2.61 11.64
C VAL A 22 10.91 2.16 10.50
N LEU A 23 11.48 1.74 9.36
CA LEU A 23 10.68 1.21 8.25
C LEU A 23 9.93 -0.07 8.63
N ALA A 24 10.57 -0.97 9.37
CA ALA A 24 9.94 -2.18 9.88
C ALA A 24 8.78 -1.88 10.83
N ALA A 25 8.95 -0.91 11.74
CA ALA A 25 7.90 -0.44 12.66
C ALA A 25 6.71 0.18 11.91
N LEU A 26 6.97 0.94 10.85
CA LEU A 26 5.92 1.45 9.95
C LEU A 26 5.28 0.34 9.09
N GLY A 27 5.82 -0.89 9.09
CA GLY A 27 5.30 -2.02 8.30
C GLY A 27 5.75 -2.03 6.83
N LEU A 28 6.75 -1.22 6.46
CA LEU A 28 7.32 -1.12 5.12
C LEU A 28 8.46 -2.13 4.95
N ARG A 29 8.17 -3.27 4.32
CA ARG A 29 9.13 -4.38 4.13
C ARG A 29 9.76 -4.42 2.74
N ARG A 30 9.00 -4.01 1.71
CA ARG A 30 9.44 -4.02 0.30
C ARG A 30 9.19 -2.68 -0.37
N ARG A 31 9.99 -2.37 -1.40
CA ARG A 31 9.81 -1.16 -2.21
C ARG A 31 8.41 -1.14 -2.84
N THR A 32 7.88 0.05 -3.08
CA THR A 32 6.52 0.35 -3.62
C THR A 32 5.35 -0.18 -2.78
N GLN A 33 5.62 -0.76 -1.61
CA GLN A 33 4.60 -1.09 -0.63
C GLN A 33 3.99 0.19 -0.07
N THR A 34 2.67 0.19 0.08
CA THR A 34 1.90 1.26 0.70
C THR A 34 1.26 0.77 1.99
N VAL A 35 1.32 1.58 3.03
CA VAL A 35 0.69 1.36 4.34
C VAL A 35 -0.10 2.60 4.74
N PHE A 36 -1.10 2.41 5.59
CA PHE A 36 -1.93 3.49 6.10
C PHE A 36 -1.80 3.53 7.61
N HIS A 37 -1.53 4.72 8.15
CA HIS A 37 -1.44 4.97 9.59
C HIS A 37 -2.30 6.18 9.96
N PRO A 38 -2.91 6.22 11.16
CA PRO A 38 -3.60 7.42 11.65
C PRO A 38 -2.69 8.66 11.61
N ALA A 39 -3.25 9.83 11.36
CA ALA A 39 -2.52 11.10 11.37
C ALA A 39 -2.19 11.57 12.80
N GLU A 40 -1.40 10.77 13.52
CA GLU A 40 -0.96 11.05 14.89
C GLU A 40 0.52 11.49 14.93
N PRO A 41 0.93 12.30 15.93
CA PRO A 41 2.30 12.79 16.05
C PRO A 41 3.36 11.68 16.10
N GLN A 42 3.03 10.51 16.67
CA GLN A 42 3.94 9.36 16.72
C GLN A 42 4.31 8.85 15.32
N PHE A 43 3.33 8.72 14.42
CA PHE A 43 3.55 8.28 13.05
C PHE A 43 4.25 9.37 12.23
N ALA A 44 3.86 10.63 12.43
CA ALA A 44 4.55 11.76 11.80
C ALA A 44 6.04 11.77 12.14
N GLY A 45 6.41 11.63 13.43
CA GLY A 45 7.81 11.58 13.86
C GLY A 45 8.60 10.40 13.28
N MET A 46 7.97 9.23 13.15
CA MET A 46 8.59 8.07 12.47
C MET A 46 8.80 8.35 10.98
N ILE A 47 7.80 8.91 10.30
CA ILE A 47 7.87 9.27 8.88
C ILE A 47 8.98 10.31 8.64
N PHE A 48 9.12 11.33 9.50
CA PHE A 48 10.16 12.34 9.38
C PHE A 48 11.58 11.77 9.44
N LYS A 49 11.81 10.69 10.20
CA LYS A 49 13.11 10.00 10.27
C LYS A 49 13.48 9.27 8.98
N VAL A 50 12.51 8.99 8.11
CA VAL A 50 12.70 8.25 6.85
C VAL A 50 12.14 9.02 5.64
N LYS A 51 12.00 10.34 5.75
CA LYS A 51 11.35 11.21 4.76
C LYS A 51 12.00 11.15 3.38
N GLU A 52 13.28 10.82 3.32
CA GLU A 52 14.02 10.64 2.07
C GLU A 52 13.67 9.32 1.39
N LEU A 53 13.08 8.35 2.08
CA LEU A 53 12.77 7.02 1.52
C LEU A 53 11.31 6.86 1.13
N VAL A 54 10.42 7.66 1.73
CA VAL A 54 8.98 7.49 1.61
C VAL A 54 8.32 8.65 0.86
N ARG A 55 7.21 8.35 0.20
CA ARG A 55 6.24 9.33 -0.29
C ARG A 55 5.03 9.28 0.63
N VAL A 56 4.55 10.43 1.06
CA VAL A 56 3.43 10.56 1.99
C VAL A 56 2.33 11.37 1.31
N ALA A 57 1.09 10.93 1.48
CA ALA A 57 -0.10 11.70 1.16
C ALA A 57 -1.10 11.59 2.32
N GLU A 58 -1.80 12.67 2.60
CA GLU A 58 -2.92 12.64 3.54
C GLU A 58 -4.19 12.16 2.83
N VAL A 59 -4.93 11.25 3.47
CA VAL A 59 -6.19 10.71 2.96
C VAL A 59 -7.25 10.70 4.06
N GLY A 60 -8.52 10.83 3.68
CA GLY A 60 -9.63 10.81 4.64
C GLY A 60 -9.88 9.44 5.26
N GLU A 61 -9.65 8.36 4.51
CA GLU A 61 -9.94 6.98 4.93
C GLU A 61 -8.80 6.04 4.51
N PRO A 62 -8.47 5.01 5.31
CA PRO A 62 -7.46 4.03 4.96
C PRO A 62 -8.05 2.97 4.01
N LEU A 63 -7.30 2.60 2.97
CA LEU A 63 -7.71 1.52 2.08
C LEU A 63 -7.25 0.16 2.62
N SER A 64 -8.14 -0.83 2.58
CA SER A 64 -7.79 -2.22 2.84
C SER A 64 -6.88 -2.79 1.75
N LYS A 65 -6.12 -3.84 2.06
CA LYS A 65 -5.23 -4.52 1.08
C LYS A 65 -5.98 -4.96 -0.19
N ARG A 66 -7.25 -5.36 -0.07
CA ARG A 66 -8.10 -5.76 -1.21
C ARG A 66 -8.45 -4.54 -2.08
N GLN A 67 -8.83 -3.43 -1.46
CA GLN A 67 -9.14 -2.18 -2.18
C GLN A 67 -7.90 -1.62 -2.89
N VAL A 68 -6.74 -1.59 -2.22
CA VAL A 68 -5.47 -1.16 -2.85
C VAL A 68 -5.10 -2.04 -4.04
N ARG A 69 -5.39 -3.35 -3.97
CA ARG A 69 -5.19 -4.26 -5.10
C ARG A 69 -6.18 -3.96 -6.22
N ALA A 70 -7.46 -3.79 -5.89
CA ALA A 70 -8.52 -3.48 -6.85
C ALA A 70 -8.25 -2.16 -7.60
N GLU A 71 -7.80 -1.11 -6.93
CA GLU A 71 -7.40 0.19 -7.53
C GLU A 71 -6.34 0.02 -8.62
N ARG A 72 -5.50 -1.02 -8.53
CA ARG A 72 -4.43 -1.31 -9.48
C ARG A 72 -4.81 -2.36 -10.53
N THR A 73 -5.94 -3.04 -10.36
CA THR A 73 -6.39 -4.06 -11.30
C THR A 73 -7.08 -3.33 -12.46
N PRO A 74 -6.58 -3.47 -13.70
CA PRO A 74 -7.26 -2.92 -14.86
C PRO A 74 -8.58 -3.65 -15.12
N ASP A 75 -9.45 -3.05 -15.94
CA ASP A 75 -10.63 -3.73 -16.44
C ASP A 75 -10.24 -4.99 -17.22
N ALA A 76 -11.01 -6.06 -17.06
CA ALA A 76 -10.68 -7.36 -17.64
C ALA A 76 -10.59 -7.34 -19.17
N GLY A 77 -11.36 -6.46 -19.82
CA GLY A 77 -11.42 -6.35 -21.28
C GLY A 77 -12.17 -7.49 -21.98
N PHE A 78 -12.73 -8.43 -21.22
CA PHE A 78 -13.59 -9.51 -21.70
C PHE A 78 -14.72 -9.76 -20.70
N TYR A 79 -15.82 -10.34 -21.18
CA TYR A 79 -16.89 -10.88 -20.34
C TYR A 79 -17.14 -12.33 -20.73
N VAL A 80 -17.50 -13.16 -19.76
CA VAL A 80 -17.78 -14.59 -20.01
C VAL A 80 -19.26 -14.72 -20.36
N GLU A 81 -19.56 -14.99 -21.62
CA GLU A 81 -20.94 -15.07 -22.15
C GLU A 81 -21.74 -16.25 -21.61
N SER A 82 -21.14 -17.44 -21.54
CA SER A 82 -21.78 -18.64 -21.00
C SER A 82 -20.73 -19.63 -20.55
N ARG A 83 -20.94 -20.28 -19.39
CA ARG A 83 -20.06 -21.39 -18.97
C ARG A 83 -20.53 -22.68 -19.65
N ALA A 84 -19.61 -23.56 -20.03
CA ALA A 84 -19.96 -24.82 -20.68
C ALA A 84 -20.97 -25.68 -19.88
N ALA A 85 -20.96 -25.57 -18.54
CA ALA A 85 -21.91 -26.24 -17.65
C ALA A 85 -23.36 -25.71 -17.76
N GLU A 86 -23.56 -24.51 -18.30
CA GLU A 86 -24.87 -23.86 -18.48
C GLU A 86 -25.46 -24.12 -19.88
N ARG A 87 -24.65 -24.63 -20.82
CA ARG A 87 -25.14 -25.10 -22.12
C ARG A 87 -25.84 -26.46 -21.90
N ARG A 88 -27.15 -26.44 -21.65
CA ARG A 88 -27.98 -27.65 -21.72
C ARG A 88 -27.90 -28.21 -23.15
N PRO A 89 -27.48 -29.48 -23.36
CA PRO A 89 -27.68 -30.13 -24.65
C PRO A 89 -29.18 -30.28 -24.89
N GLN A 90 -29.63 -29.95 -26.11
CA GLN A 90 -30.99 -30.25 -26.57
C GLN A 90 -31.11 -31.74 -26.91
#